data_AF-X1CNG8-F1
#
_entry.id   AF-X1CNG8-F1
#
_cell.length_a   1.000
_cell.length_b   1.000
_cell.length_c   1.000
_cell.angle_alpha   90.00
_cell.angle_beta   90.00
_cell.angle_gamma   90.00
#
_symmetry.space_group_name_H-M   'P 1'
#
loop_
_entity.id
_entity.type
_entity.pdbx_description
1 polymer ?
#
loop_
_entity_poly.entity_id
_entity_poly.type
_entity_poly.pdbx_seq_one_letter_code
_entity_poly.pdbx_strand_id
1 'polypeptide(L)'
;MEITLRAEKSYENPYKEVEVWVDLKGPAFEKRCYGFWDGDNVFRVRVLATAPGRWRWRSGSNQSDSGLNGRKGEFTAKAWSEAEKAANPCRRGMVKAS
;
A
#
# COMPACT_ATOMS: atom_id res chain seq x y z
N MET A 1 -1.63 -2.78 5.62
CA MET A 1 -2.82 -2.56 4.78
C MET A 1 -2.51 -3.08 3.39
N GLU A 2 -3.47 -3.72 2.74
CA GLU A 2 -3.36 -4.17 1.36
C GLU A 2 -4.43 -3.48 0.51
N ILE A 3 -4.00 -2.88 -0.60
CA ILE A 3 -4.86 -2.18 -1.54
C ILE A 3 -4.94 -3.05 -2.79
N THR A 4 -6.16 -3.40 -3.20
CA THR A 4 -6.42 -4.16 -4.43
C THR A 4 -6.94 -3.21 -5.50
N LEU A 5 -6.29 -3.20 -6.65
CA LEU A 5 -6.69 -2.49 -7.86
C LEU A 5 -6.96 -3.54 -8.93
N ARG A 6 -7.96 -3.28 -9.78
CA ARG A 6 -8.32 -4.16 -10.88
C ARG A 6 -8.22 -3.36 -12.17
N ALA A 7 -7.35 -3.77 -13.08
CA ALA A 7 -7.23 -3.15 -14.38
C ALA A 7 -8.53 -3.30 -15.17
N GLU A 8 -8.92 -2.23 -15.84
CA GLU A 8 -10.03 -2.27 -16.79
C GLU A 8 -9.55 -2.67 -18.19
N LYS A 9 -8.27 -2.42 -18.50
CA LYS A 9 -7.65 -2.85 -19.75
C LYS A 9 -7.04 -4.24 -19.61
N SER A 10 -6.90 -4.89 -20.77
CA SER A 10 -6.13 -6.14 -20.90
C SER A 10 -4.70 -5.81 -21.31
N TYR A 11 -3.75 -6.55 -20.74
CA TYR A 11 -2.31 -6.42 -21.00
C TYR A 11 -1.77 -7.80 -21.36
N GLU A 12 -0.88 -7.87 -22.34
CA GLU A 12 -0.31 -9.15 -22.79
C GLU A 12 0.66 -9.70 -21.75
N ASN A 13 1.51 -8.81 -21.21
CA ASN A 13 2.41 -9.13 -20.12
C ASN A 13 2.29 -8.09 -18.98
N PRO A 14 1.25 -8.21 -18.12
CA PRO A 14 1.00 -7.23 -17.08
C PRO A 14 2.19 -7.01 -16.13
N TYR A 15 2.96 -8.09 -15.88
CA TYR A 15 4.16 -8.04 -15.05
C TYR A 15 5.27 -7.14 -15.62
N LYS A 16 5.42 -7.08 -16.94
CA LYS A 16 6.44 -6.26 -17.61
C LYS A 16 5.93 -4.88 -18.04
N GLU A 17 4.64 -4.78 -18.34
CA GLU A 17 4.05 -3.60 -18.98
C GLU A 17 3.49 -2.60 -17.98
N VAL A 18 3.09 -3.06 -16.80
CA VAL A 18 2.33 -2.24 -15.84
C VAL A 18 3.13 -2.02 -14.56
N GLU A 19 3.47 -0.76 -14.33
CA GLU A 19 3.94 -0.27 -13.04
C GLU A 19 2.77 0.46 -12.36
N VAL A 20 2.43 0.05 -11.14
CA VAL A 20 1.35 0.62 -10.35
C VAL A 20 1.90 1.12 -9.01
N TRP A 21 1.29 2.16 -8.47
CA TRP A 21 1.67 2.72 -7.18
C TRP A 21 0.48 3.33 -6.46
N VAL A 22 0.69 3.65 -5.19
CA VAL A 22 -0.09 4.67 -4.50
C VAL A 22 0.82 5.78 -3.96
N ASP A 23 0.36 7.02 -4.10
CA ASP A 23 0.91 8.13 -3.33
C ASP A 23 0.26 8.10 -1.94
N LEU A 24 1.05 7.72 -0.93
CA LEU A 24 0.60 7.48 0.44
C LEU A 24 0.97 8.66 1.34
N LYS A 25 -0.02 9.19 2.06
CA LYS A 25 0.14 10.26 3.05
C LYS A 25 -0.33 9.81 4.42
N GLY A 26 0.48 10.08 5.44
CA GLY A 26 0.20 9.76 6.84
C GLY A 26 0.98 10.68 7.78
N PRO A 27 0.93 10.43 9.09
CA PRO A 27 1.67 11.21 10.08
C PRO A 27 3.18 11.19 9.78
N ALA A 28 3.75 12.35 9.50
CA ALA A 28 5.16 12.52 9.09
C ALA A 28 5.60 11.63 7.92
N PHE A 29 4.67 11.23 7.06
CA PHE A 29 4.93 10.35 5.92
C PHE A 29 4.23 10.88 4.66
N GLU A 30 4.98 11.10 3.61
CA GLU A 30 4.46 11.38 2.27
C GLU A 30 5.41 10.76 1.24
N LYS A 31 5.05 9.61 0.69
CA LYS A 31 5.88 8.88 -0.29
C LYS A 31 5.02 8.07 -1.26
N ARG A 32 5.60 7.78 -2.43
CA ARG A 32 5.08 6.79 -3.37
C ARG A 32 5.45 5.37 -2.92
N CYS A 33 4.47 4.47 -2.90
CA CYS A 33 4.64 3.06 -2.62
C CYS A 33 4.22 2.25 -3.86
N TYR A 34 5.15 1.47 -4.40
CA TYR A 34 4.90 0.66 -5.58
C TYR A 34 4.16 -0.63 -5.26
N GLY A 35 3.34 -1.05 -6.20
CA GLY A 35 2.64 -2.33 -6.18
C GLY A 35 3.29 -3.36 -7.07
N PHE A 36 2.57 -4.45 -7.24
CA PHE A 36 2.95 -5.58 -8.06
C PHE A 36 1.71 -6.19 -8.72
N TRP A 37 1.91 -6.87 -9.83
CA TRP A 37 0.91 -7.71 -10.47
C TRP A 37 0.70 -9.00 -9.67
N ASP A 38 -0.55 -9.36 -9.41
CA ASP A 38 -0.96 -10.49 -8.57
C ASP A 38 -1.76 -11.55 -9.35
N GLY A 39 -1.58 -11.61 -10.67
CA GLY A 39 -2.35 -12.48 -11.56
C GLY A 39 -3.59 -11.80 -12.15
N ASP A 40 -4.08 -12.35 -13.27
CA ASP A 40 -5.22 -11.83 -14.03
C ASP A 40 -5.12 -10.31 -14.27
N ASN A 41 -6.19 -9.57 -14.01
CA ASN A 41 -6.22 -8.11 -14.04
C ASN A 41 -5.97 -7.49 -12.65
N VAL A 42 -5.38 -8.23 -11.70
CA VAL A 42 -5.25 -7.80 -10.30
C VAL A 42 -3.87 -7.24 -10.02
N PHE A 43 -3.86 -6.09 -9.35
CA PHE A 43 -2.66 -5.42 -8.88
C PHE A 43 -2.82 -5.10 -7.40
N ARG A 44 -1.73 -5.25 -6.64
CA ARG A 44 -1.74 -4.99 -5.20
C ARG A 44 -0.66 -4.02 -4.79
N VAL A 45 -0.99 -3.17 -3.84
CA VAL A 45 -0.04 -2.32 -3.13
C VAL A 45 -0.13 -2.62 -1.64
N ARG A 46 0.97 -3.10 -1.05
CA ARG A 46 1.06 -3.41 0.38
C ARG A 46 1.81 -2.29 1.08
N VAL A 47 1.18 -1.71 2.10
CA VAL A 47 1.74 -0.60 2.86
C VAL A 47 1.77 -0.93 4.36
N LEU A 48 2.86 -0.54 5.00
CA LEU A 48 3.01 -0.56 6.45
C LEU A 48 2.86 0.88 6.96
N ALA A 49 1.87 1.11 7.82
CA ALA A 49 1.78 2.36 8.56
C ALA A 49 2.79 2.34 9.71
N THR A 50 3.75 3.26 9.69
CA THR A 50 4.85 3.34 10.66
C THR A 50 4.52 4.17 11.90
N ALA A 51 3.36 4.83 11.91
CA ALA A 51 2.87 5.66 13.00
C ALA A 51 1.34 5.56 13.13
N PRO A 52 0.80 5.65 14.37
CA PRO A 52 -0.65 5.71 14.59
C PRO A 52 -1.22 7.01 14.03
N GLY A 53 -2.46 6.94 13.53
CA GLY A 53 -3.16 8.09 12.94
C GLY A 53 -3.83 7.74 11.62
N ARG A 54 -4.35 8.76 10.94
CA ARG A 54 -5.06 8.62 9.67
C ARG A 54 -4.08 8.61 8.50
N TRP A 55 -4.26 7.63 7.61
CA TRP A 55 -3.51 7.44 6.37
C TRP A 55 -4.45 7.54 5.18
N ARG A 56 -4.03 8.23 4.12
CA ARG A 56 -4.78 8.38 2.87
C ARG A 56 -3.88 8.00 1.70
N TRP A 57 -4.48 7.45 0.67
CA TRP A 57 -3.75 7.05 -0.53
C TRP A 57 -4.52 7.40 -1.80
N ARG A 58 -3.78 7.61 -2.88
CA ARG A 58 -4.30 7.73 -4.25
C ARG A 58 -3.46 6.86 -5.18
N SER A 59 -4.10 6.04 -6.00
CA SER A 59 -3.42 5.17 -6.95
C SER A 59 -3.08 5.85 -8.27
N GLY A 60 -2.04 5.34 -8.92
CA GLY A 60 -1.65 5.67 -10.29
C GLY A 60 -0.89 4.51 -10.92
N SER A 61 -0.69 4.58 -12.23
CA SER A 61 0.10 3.64 -13.01
C SER A 61 0.75 4.34 -14.20
N ASN A 62 1.72 3.68 -14.83
CA ASN A 62 2.31 4.12 -16.09
C ASN A 62 1.36 3.96 -17.30
N GLN A 63 0.18 3.38 -17.10
CA GLN A 63 -0.81 3.12 -18.13
C GLN A 63 -1.98 4.11 -18.03
N SER A 64 -2.66 4.35 -19.14
CA SER A 64 -3.96 5.05 -19.13
C SER A 64 -5.08 4.07 -18.82
N ASP A 65 -5.23 3.65 -17.56
CA ASP A 65 -6.23 2.68 -17.10
C ASP A 65 -7.03 3.23 -15.90
N SER A 66 -8.35 3.36 -16.06
CA SER A 66 -9.28 3.90 -15.05
C SER A 66 -9.49 2.97 -13.84
N GLY A 67 -9.29 1.67 -14.03
CA GLY A 67 -9.30 0.68 -12.96
C GLY A 67 -8.10 0.81 -12.03
N LEU A 68 -6.96 1.24 -12.57
CA LEU A 68 -5.70 1.43 -11.82
C LEU A 68 -5.52 2.87 -11.32
N ASN A 69 -5.99 3.88 -12.05
CA ASN A 69 -5.66 5.28 -11.80
C ASN A 69 -6.72 6.02 -10.99
N GLY A 70 -6.27 6.94 -10.13
CA GLY A 70 -7.15 7.89 -9.44
C GLY A 70 -8.03 7.28 -8.34
N ARG A 71 -7.94 5.97 -8.09
CA ARG A 71 -8.59 5.31 -6.95
C ARG A 71 -8.03 5.90 -5.67
N LYS A 72 -8.87 6.04 -4.65
CA LYS A 72 -8.48 6.63 -3.37
C LYS A 72 -9.10 5.87 -2.22
N GLY A 73 -8.46 5.96 -1.07
CA GLY A 73 -8.99 5.41 0.16
C GLY A 73 -8.23 5.92 1.36
N GLU A 74 -8.71 5.52 2.54
CA GLU A 74 -8.10 5.88 3.80
C GLU A 74 -8.24 4.77 4.82
N PHE A 75 -7.35 4.78 5.81
CA PHE A 75 -7.41 3.88 6.96
C PHE A 75 -6.76 4.53 8.18
N THR A 76 -7.10 4.04 9.36
CA THR A 76 -6.52 4.52 10.63
C THR A 76 -5.62 3.44 11.21
N ALA A 77 -4.34 3.75 11.39
CA ALA A 77 -3.41 2.91 12.10
C ALA A 77 -3.53 3.14 13.61
N LYS A 78 -3.58 2.06 14.38
CA LYS A 78 -3.60 2.10 15.85
C LYS A 78 -2.27 1.57 16.39
N ALA A 79 -1.81 2.16 17.48
CA ALA A 79 -0.67 1.62 18.19
C ALA A 79 -1.05 0.32 18.90
N TRP A 80 -0.12 -0.62 18.96
CA TRP A 80 -0.24 -1.76 19.87
C TRP A 80 -0.17 -1.25 21.31
N SER A 81 -1.04 -1.79 22.17
CA SER A 81 -0.96 -1.58 23.62
C SER A 81 0.27 -2.26 24.21
N GLU A 82 0.66 -1.87 25.43
CA GLU A 82 1.79 -2.50 26.12
C GLU A 82 1.53 -3.98 26.43
N ALA A 83 0.29 -4.35 26.78
CA ALA A 83 -0.09 -5.75 26.98
C ALA A 83 0.07 -6.57 25.68
N GLU A 84 -0.33 -6.03 24.53
CA GLU A 84 -0.18 -6.70 23.23
C GLU A 84 1.28 -6.86 22.80
N LYS A 85 2.15 -5.90 23.16
CA LYS A 85 3.60 -5.97 22.93
C LYS A 85 4.29 -6.94 23.87
N ALA A 86 3.80 -7.08 25.11
CA ALA A 86 4.31 -8.07 26.05
C ALA A 86 3.95 -9.49 25.62
N ALA A 87 2.73 -9.70 25.13
CA ALA A 87 2.28 -10.99 24.61
C ALA A 87 2.95 -11.40 23.29
N ASN A 88 3.36 -10.44 22.46
CA ASN A 88 4.11 -10.70 21.22
C ASN A 88 5.24 -9.68 21.03
N PRO A 89 6.50 -10.07 21.32
CA PRO A 89 7.67 -9.20 21.16
C PRO A 89 7.87 -8.65 19.74
N CYS A 90 7.35 -9.31 18.70
CA CYS A 90 7.46 -8.86 17.31
C CYS A 90 6.54 -7.67 16.97
N ARG A 91 5.68 -7.22 17.88
CA ARG A 91 4.80 -6.04 17.69
C ARG A 91 5.48 -4.69 17.95
N ARG A 92 6.81 -4.64 17.88
CA ARG A 92 7.64 -3.44 18.14
C ARG A 92 8.10 -2.71 16.87
N GLY A 93 7.64 -3.17 15.70
CA GLY A 93 7.95 -2.56 14.40
C GLY A 93 9.23 -3.12 13.78
N MET A 94 9.74 -2.44 12.76
CA MET A 94 10.96 -2.83 12.05
C MET A 94 12.20 -2.68 12.94
N VAL A 95 13.11 -3.65 12.87
CA VAL A 95 14.43 -3.56 13.49
C VAL A 95 15.21 -2.39 12.87
N LYS A 96 15.93 -1.65 13.71
CA LYS A 96 16.79 -0.53 13.30
C LYS A 96 18.19 -0.73 13.86
N ALA A 97 19.20 -0.27 13.13
CA ALA A 97 20.56 -0.18 13.65
C ALA A 97 20.61 0.88 14.77
N SER A 98 21.50 0.64 15.75
CA SER A 98 21.78 1.53 16.88
C SER A 98 22.75 2.65 16.51
#